data_AF-A0A9P1M0Q4-F1
#
_entry.id   AF-A0A9P1M0Q4-F1
#
_cell.length_a   1.000
_cell.length_b   1.000
_cell.length_c   1.000
_cell.angle_alpha   90.00
_cell.angle_beta   90.00
_cell.angle_gamma   90.00
#
_symmetry.space_group_name_H-M   'P 1'
#
loop_
_entity.id
_entity.type
_entity.pdbx_description
1 polymer ?
#
loop_
_entity_poly.entity_id
_entity_poly.type
_entity_poly.pdbx_seq_one_letter_code
_entity_poly.pdbx_strand_id
1 'polypeptide(L)'
;MTALPVQRRRRSVLMVLAVALTLALLPHPKSPKGPEQAEQAEQSEDLPQHLGAFRRFLAMAQEPHGQFHFGAEGTPGAVEPPLPEDLEERLAEAENASVSLTLLGCMGFVMATFYLVNWPDDDIRQISLEVINSTISVFGSLLLFHTFEELLEHYVLPEMNQWQEVMVSMLQMLLWFALLQLVLCYYSGALGQNQAVRLRSDSLGVAKACGSPRTKACLMKSAERHLGVIKMNTEAWGILLGHATGFAATKACSQLQQAVPRNFFCVALMPLVSFGIIILVYRATEFLRYKITMRDGQEDEFEELWRERTAETEDEVIALAVSFSIAQMLRFAVSGHLPDALGEDPEGFNLHSNWSCALEDHGKTMAWGLGRRG
;
A
#
# COMPACT_ATOMS: atom_id res chain seq x y z
N MET A 1 22.02 -17.45 26.24
CA MET A 1 20.93 -17.84 25.33
C MET A 1 20.59 -16.64 24.44
N THR A 2 21.47 -16.30 23.49
CA THR A 2 21.39 -15.03 22.74
C THR A 2 22.00 -15.22 21.36
N ALA A 3 21.24 -15.77 20.40
CA ALA A 3 21.68 -15.93 19.01
C ALA A 3 20.54 -16.12 17.98
N LEU A 4 19.33 -15.59 18.21
CA LEU A 4 18.19 -15.84 17.31
C LEU A 4 17.59 -14.68 16.48
N PRO A 5 17.91 -13.38 16.64
CA PRO A 5 17.24 -12.36 15.81
C PRO A 5 17.82 -12.24 14.38
N VAL A 6 19.07 -12.66 14.13
CA VAL A 6 19.71 -12.50 12.80
C VAL A 6 19.14 -13.48 11.75
N GLN A 7 18.59 -14.61 12.18
CA GLN A 7 18.17 -15.67 11.28
C GLN A 7 16.80 -15.41 10.61
N ARG A 8 15.95 -14.58 11.22
CA ARG A 8 14.66 -14.17 10.64
C ARG A 8 14.84 -13.15 9.51
N ARG A 9 15.71 -12.14 9.68
CA ARG A 9 16.00 -11.13 8.64
C ARG A 9 16.59 -11.72 7.35
N ARG A 10 17.41 -12.79 7.44
CA ARG A 10 17.92 -13.48 6.24
C ARG A 10 16.83 -14.16 5.43
N ARG A 11 15.76 -14.65 6.09
CA ARG A 11 14.69 -15.39 5.41
C ARG A 11 13.79 -14.48 4.56
N SER A 12 13.49 -13.26 5.03
CA SER A 12 12.67 -12.31 4.27
C SER A 12 13.39 -11.84 3.00
N VAL A 13 14.68 -11.49 3.09
CA VAL A 13 15.48 -11.09 1.92
C VAL A 13 15.68 -12.25 0.94
N LEU A 14 15.90 -13.47 1.45
CA LEU A 14 15.99 -14.68 0.61
C LEU A 14 14.66 -15.04 -0.05
N MET A 15 13.51 -14.80 0.59
CA MET A 15 12.20 -15.04 -0.02
C MET A 15 11.92 -14.05 -1.16
N VAL A 16 12.21 -12.76 -0.98
CA VAL A 16 12.02 -11.75 -2.04
C VAL A 16 12.94 -12.02 -3.23
N LEU A 17 14.23 -12.32 -2.97
CA LEU A 17 15.17 -12.71 -4.02
C LEU A 17 14.78 -14.04 -4.68
N ALA A 18 14.30 -15.02 -3.91
CA ALA A 18 13.85 -16.30 -4.46
C ALA A 18 12.61 -16.13 -5.32
N VAL A 19 11.64 -15.31 -4.94
CA VAL A 19 10.44 -15.03 -5.76
C VAL A 19 10.82 -14.28 -7.03
N ALA A 20 11.66 -13.25 -6.94
CA ALA A 20 12.16 -12.53 -8.11
C ALA A 20 12.97 -13.44 -9.05
N LEU A 21 13.83 -14.31 -8.52
CA LEU A 21 14.60 -15.27 -9.30
C LEU A 21 13.72 -16.40 -9.88
N THR A 22 12.71 -16.85 -9.13
CA THR A 22 11.76 -17.87 -9.61
C THR A 22 10.90 -17.31 -10.75
N LEU A 23 10.43 -16.06 -10.64
CA LEU A 23 9.71 -15.37 -11.71
C LEU A 23 10.60 -15.13 -12.94
N ALA A 24 11.87 -14.79 -12.74
CA ALA A 24 12.85 -14.64 -13.83
C ALA A 24 13.25 -15.97 -14.50
N LEU A 25 13.07 -17.09 -13.81
CA LEU A 25 13.41 -18.44 -14.28
C LEU A 25 12.19 -19.27 -14.70
N LEU A 26 10.97 -18.71 -14.63
CA LEU A 26 9.77 -19.40 -15.10
C LEU A 26 9.93 -19.72 -16.60
N PRO A 27 9.84 -20.99 -17.01
CA PRO A 27 9.92 -21.35 -18.42
C PRO A 27 8.75 -20.69 -19.16
N HIS A 28 9.06 -20.01 -20.26
CA HIS A 28 8.07 -19.44 -21.16
C HIS A 28 6.94 -20.46 -21.42
N PRO A 29 5.66 -20.07 -21.28
CA PRO A 29 4.55 -20.96 -21.58
C PRO A 29 4.71 -21.48 -23.00
N LYS A 30 4.81 -22.80 -23.14
CA LYS A 30 4.86 -23.44 -24.46
C LYS A 30 3.53 -23.15 -25.14
N SER A 31 3.60 -22.41 -26.24
CA SER A 31 2.46 -22.08 -27.09
C SER A 31 1.58 -23.32 -27.32
N PRO A 32 0.25 -23.22 -27.16
CA PRO A 32 -0.66 -24.30 -27.49
C PRO A 32 -0.43 -24.73 -28.95
N LYS A 33 -0.34 -26.05 -29.15
CA LYS A 33 -0.08 -26.63 -30.46
C LYS A 33 -1.39 -26.70 -31.23
N GLY A 34 -1.75 -25.58 -31.85
CA GLY A 34 -2.78 -25.52 -32.88
C GLY A 34 -4.13 -24.94 -32.42
N PRO A 35 -4.91 -24.42 -33.38
CA PRO A 35 -6.14 -23.67 -33.12
C PRO A 35 -7.26 -24.51 -32.49
N GLU A 36 -7.24 -25.84 -32.69
CA GLU A 36 -8.28 -26.76 -32.19
C GLU A 36 -8.25 -26.96 -30.66
N GLN A 37 -7.12 -26.67 -30.00
CA GLN A 37 -6.97 -26.76 -28.53
C GLN A 37 -7.25 -25.43 -27.81
N ALA A 38 -7.23 -24.30 -28.52
CA ALA A 38 -7.56 -22.99 -27.95
C ALA A 38 -9.09 -22.83 -27.80
N GLU A 39 -9.85 -23.33 -28.78
CA GLU A 39 -11.32 -23.26 -28.79
C GLU A 39 -11.96 -24.16 -27.72
N GLN A 40 -11.29 -25.24 -27.31
CA GLN A 40 -11.74 -26.11 -26.20
C GLN A 40 -11.38 -25.56 -24.81
N ALA A 41 -10.38 -24.69 -24.69
CA ALA A 41 -10.04 -24.04 -23.41
C ALA A 41 -11.02 -22.91 -23.09
N GLU A 42 -11.52 -22.19 -24.11
CA GLU A 42 -12.45 -21.07 -23.96
C GLU A 42 -13.89 -21.51 -23.66
N GLN A 43 -14.27 -22.76 -23.99
CA GLN A 43 -15.59 -23.32 -23.71
C GLN A 43 -15.73 -23.99 -22.32
N SER A 44 -14.69 -24.01 -21.49
CA SER A 44 -14.71 -24.75 -20.20
C SER A 44 -14.65 -23.89 -18.93
N GLU A 45 -14.61 -22.56 -19.03
CA GLU A 45 -14.72 -21.69 -17.85
C GLU A 45 -16.19 -21.39 -17.50
N ASP A 46 -16.85 -22.36 -16.88
CA ASP A 46 -17.99 -22.11 -15.99
C ASP A 46 -17.48 -21.38 -14.72
N LEU A 47 -17.00 -20.15 -14.89
CA LEU A 47 -16.68 -19.29 -13.77
C LEU A 47 -18.02 -18.77 -13.21
N PRO A 48 -18.33 -19.04 -11.93
CA PRO A 48 -19.67 -18.80 -11.43
C PRO A 48 -19.99 -17.31 -11.46
N GLN A 49 -21.19 -16.96 -11.94
CA GLN A 49 -21.62 -15.59 -12.27
C GLN A 49 -21.38 -14.54 -11.15
N HIS A 50 -21.25 -14.96 -9.88
CA HIS A 50 -20.93 -14.09 -8.75
C HIS A 50 -19.49 -13.54 -8.78
N LEU A 51 -18.52 -14.27 -9.32
CA LEU A 51 -17.14 -13.80 -9.48
C LEU A 51 -17.00 -12.74 -10.59
N GLY A 52 -17.84 -12.83 -11.63
CA GLY A 52 -17.93 -11.79 -12.67
C GLY A 52 -18.47 -10.47 -12.13
N ALA A 53 -19.46 -10.51 -11.24
CA ALA A 53 -19.97 -9.32 -10.55
C ALA A 53 -18.93 -8.71 -9.60
N PHE A 54 -18.17 -9.54 -8.85
CA PHE A 54 -17.12 -9.06 -7.96
C PHE A 54 -15.93 -8.44 -8.72
N ARG A 55 -15.54 -9.00 -9.87
CA ARG A 55 -14.50 -8.42 -10.73
C ARG A 55 -14.93 -7.07 -11.33
N ARG A 56 -16.20 -6.93 -11.72
CA ARG A 56 -16.78 -5.64 -12.17
C ARG A 56 -16.89 -4.63 -11.03
N PHE A 57 -17.22 -5.09 -9.82
CA PHE A 57 -17.25 -4.24 -8.62
C PHE A 57 -15.86 -3.71 -8.25
N LEU A 58 -14.83 -4.56 -8.27
CA LEU A 58 -13.45 -4.12 -8.06
C LEU A 58 -12.98 -3.17 -9.16
N ALA A 59 -13.34 -3.42 -10.42
CA ALA A 59 -13.03 -2.51 -11.53
C ALA A 59 -13.74 -1.14 -11.37
N MET A 60 -14.99 -1.11 -10.90
CA MET A 60 -15.70 0.15 -10.61
C MET A 60 -15.17 0.89 -9.38
N ALA A 61 -14.68 0.18 -8.36
CA ALA A 61 -14.07 0.79 -7.18
C ALA A 61 -12.63 1.28 -7.43
N GLN A 62 -11.99 0.81 -8.51
CA GLN A 62 -10.66 1.23 -8.95
C GLN A 62 -10.68 2.21 -10.12
N GLU A 63 -11.85 2.54 -10.69
CA GLU A 63 -11.90 3.72 -11.54
C GLU A 63 -11.58 4.91 -10.62
N PRO A 64 -10.46 5.62 -10.87
CA PRO A 64 -10.22 6.87 -10.17
C PRO A 64 -11.49 7.67 -10.36
N HIS A 65 -12.01 8.27 -9.29
CA HIS A 65 -13.03 9.29 -9.41
C HIS A 65 -12.56 10.19 -10.54
N GLY A 66 -13.18 10.05 -11.71
CA GLY A 66 -12.87 10.90 -12.84
C GLY A 66 -12.96 12.28 -12.27
N GLN A 67 -11.82 12.99 -12.23
CA GLN A 67 -11.82 14.38 -11.86
C GLN A 67 -12.90 14.98 -12.74
N PHE A 68 -14.03 15.30 -12.11
CA PHE A 68 -15.10 16.04 -12.74
C PHE A 68 -14.44 17.41 -12.95
N HIS A 69 -13.73 17.55 -14.07
CA HIS A 69 -13.11 18.78 -14.50
C HIS A 69 -14.26 19.74 -14.77
N PHE A 70 -14.69 20.43 -13.71
CA PHE A 70 -15.50 21.63 -13.79
C PHE A 70 -14.64 22.69 -14.47
N GLY A 71 -14.68 22.71 -15.80
CA GLY A 71 -14.14 23.79 -16.61
C GLY A 71 -12.79 23.51 -17.24
N ALA A 72 -12.84 23.00 -18.47
CA ALA A 72 -12.04 23.58 -19.54
C ALA A 72 -13.03 24.17 -20.54
N GLU A 73 -12.87 25.47 -20.83
CA GLU A 73 -13.67 26.21 -21.79
C GLU A 73 -13.72 25.43 -23.11
N GLY A 74 -14.88 24.86 -23.39
CA GLY A 74 -15.14 24.16 -24.63
C GLY A 74 -14.83 25.08 -25.80
N THR A 75 -14.13 24.56 -26.79
CA THR A 75 -14.10 25.12 -28.13
C THR A 75 -15.53 25.50 -28.53
N PRO A 76 -15.85 26.80 -28.68
CA PRO A 76 -17.21 27.24 -28.94
C PRO A 76 -17.59 26.79 -30.36
N GLY A 77 -18.33 25.70 -30.47
CA GLY A 77 -18.91 25.25 -31.74
C GLY A 77 -18.95 23.75 -31.99
N ALA A 78 -18.29 22.92 -31.16
CA ALA A 78 -18.49 21.48 -31.24
C ALA A 78 -19.79 21.12 -30.50
N VAL A 79 -20.91 21.11 -31.23
CA VAL A 79 -22.15 20.52 -30.74
C VAL A 79 -21.91 19.01 -30.65
N GLU A 80 -21.67 18.51 -29.45
CA GLU A 80 -21.65 17.08 -29.19
C GLU A 80 -22.98 16.50 -29.67
N PRO A 81 -22.97 15.48 -30.55
CA PRO A 81 -24.23 14.87 -30.99
C PRO A 81 -24.96 14.34 -29.76
N PRO A 82 -26.29 14.56 -29.65
CA PRO A 82 -27.06 14.06 -28.51
C PRO A 82 -26.86 12.55 -28.40
N LEU A 83 -26.53 12.10 -27.19
CA LEU A 83 -26.42 10.68 -26.88
C LEU A 83 -27.77 10.02 -27.22
N PRO A 84 -27.79 8.80 -27.77
CA PRO A 84 -29.05 8.08 -27.98
C PRO A 84 -29.82 7.98 -26.67
N GLU A 85 -31.12 8.33 -26.68
CA GLU A 85 -31.97 8.34 -25.46
C GLU A 85 -31.96 6.98 -24.74
N ASP A 86 -31.85 5.87 -25.48
CA ASP A 86 -31.75 4.51 -24.95
C ASP A 86 -30.43 4.24 -24.22
N LEU A 87 -29.34 4.91 -24.61
CA LEU A 87 -28.06 4.79 -23.92
C LEU A 87 -28.07 5.57 -22.60
N GLU A 88 -28.66 6.77 -22.59
CA GLU A 88 -28.80 7.59 -21.38
C GLU A 88 -29.65 6.87 -20.32
N GLU A 89 -30.76 6.26 -20.71
CA GLU A 89 -31.60 5.45 -19.81
C GLU A 89 -30.83 4.26 -19.22
N ARG A 90 -30.06 3.53 -20.05
CA ARG A 90 -29.24 2.39 -19.59
C ARG A 90 -28.12 2.80 -18.65
N LEU A 91 -27.50 3.96 -18.87
CA LEU A 91 -26.48 4.50 -17.96
C LEU A 91 -27.11 4.87 -16.61
N ALA A 92 -28.27 5.54 -16.63
CA ALA A 92 -28.99 5.88 -15.40
C ALA A 92 -29.44 4.62 -14.64
N GLU A 93 -29.91 3.57 -15.33
CA GLU A 93 -30.23 2.28 -14.71
C GLU A 93 -29.01 1.61 -14.09
N ALA A 94 -27.87 1.60 -14.79
CA ALA A 94 -26.62 1.02 -14.30
C ALA A 94 -26.09 1.78 -13.07
N GLU A 95 -26.16 3.11 -13.09
CA GLU A 95 -25.80 3.96 -11.96
C GLU A 95 -26.69 3.64 -10.75
N ASN A 96 -28.01 3.66 -10.92
CA ASN A 96 -28.96 3.35 -9.85
C ASN A 96 -28.78 1.93 -9.27
N ALA A 97 -28.49 0.95 -10.12
CA ALA A 97 -28.18 -0.42 -9.71
C ALA A 97 -26.89 -0.49 -8.89
N SER A 98 -25.84 0.23 -9.33
CA SER A 98 -24.56 0.28 -8.62
C SER A 98 -24.69 0.94 -7.24
N VAL A 99 -25.43 2.04 -7.14
CA VAL A 99 -25.72 2.74 -5.88
C VAL A 99 -26.49 1.83 -4.94
N SER A 100 -27.55 1.17 -5.43
CA SER A 100 -28.37 0.24 -4.63
C SER A 100 -27.55 -0.94 -4.12
N LEU A 101 -26.70 -1.54 -4.96
CA LEU A 101 -25.84 -2.66 -4.58
C LEU A 101 -24.79 -2.24 -3.54
N THR A 102 -24.21 -1.05 -3.68
CA THR A 102 -23.23 -0.50 -2.74
C THR A 102 -23.87 -0.25 -1.38
N LEU A 103 -25.06 0.36 -1.35
CA LEU A 103 -25.82 0.57 -0.10
C LEU A 103 -26.17 -0.76 0.58
N LEU A 104 -26.62 -1.77 -0.18
CA LEU A 104 -26.91 -3.10 0.34
C LEU A 104 -25.66 -3.79 0.90
N GLY A 105 -24.53 -3.68 0.18
CA GLY A 105 -23.23 -4.17 0.61
C GLY A 105 -22.76 -3.53 1.92
N CYS A 106 -22.87 -2.19 2.03
CA CYS A 106 -22.55 -1.45 3.25
C CYS A 106 -23.42 -1.89 4.43
N MET A 107 -24.73 -2.05 4.23
CA MET A 107 -25.64 -2.51 5.28
C MET A 107 -25.29 -3.94 5.74
N GLY A 108 -25.05 -4.85 4.79
CA GLY A 108 -24.62 -6.22 5.08
C GLY A 108 -23.29 -6.27 5.84
N PHE A 109 -22.32 -5.45 5.43
CA PHE A 109 -21.03 -5.33 6.08
C PHE A 109 -21.15 -4.79 7.52
N VAL A 110 -21.95 -3.74 7.75
CA VAL A 110 -22.18 -3.19 9.10
C VAL A 110 -22.85 -4.24 10.00
N MET A 111 -23.84 -4.97 9.47
CA MET A 111 -24.50 -6.04 10.22
C MET A 111 -23.56 -7.21 10.55
N ALA A 112 -22.72 -7.64 9.60
CA ALA A 112 -21.72 -8.68 9.83
C ALA A 112 -20.67 -8.24 10.86
N THR A 113 -20.21 -6.99 10.77
CA THR A 113 -19.25 -6.40 11.72
C THR A 113 -19.85 -6.35 13.12
N PHE A 114 -21.11 -5.90 13.26
CA PHE A 114 -21.82 -5.88 14.54
C PHE A 114 -21.94 -7.28 15.14
N TYR A 115 -22.23 -8.29 14.31
CA TYR A 115 -22.32 -9.67 14.76
C TYR A 115 -20.98 -10.23 15.26
N LEU A 116 -19.89 -10.00 14.52
CA LEU A 116 -18.55 -10.45 14.87
C LEU A 116 -18.02 -9.76 16.14
N VAL A 117 -18.27 -8.46 16.30
CA VAL A 117 -17.86 -7.69 17.49
C VAL A 117 -18.66 -8.09 18.74
N ASN A 118 -19.90 -8.57 18.58
CA ASN A 118 -20.75 -9.02 19.70
C ASN A 118 -20.75 -10.55 19.88
N TRP A 119 -19.79 -11.26 19.28
CA TRP A 119 -19.71 -12.71 19.40
C TRP A 119 -19.41 -13.12 20.87
N PRO A 120 -20.03 -14.21 21.38
CA PRO A 120 -19.89 -14.63 22.79
C PRO A 120 -18.49 -15.13 23.17
N ASP A 121 -17.70 -15.56 22.19
CA ASP A 121 -16.28 -15.91 22.36
C ASP A 121 -15.42 -14.64 22.38
N ASP A 122 -14.68 -14.45 23.47
CA ASP A 122 -13.82 -13.30 23.69
C ASP A 122 -12.68 -13.22 22.66
N ASP A 123 -12.18 -14.38 22.18
CA ASP A 123 -11.07 -14.42 21.21
C ASP A 123 -11.51 -13.90 19.84
N ILE A 124 -12.70 -14.32 19.38
CA ILE A 124 -13.28 -13.85 18.10
C ILE A 124 -13.55 -12.36 18.17
N ARG A 125 -14.06 -11.86 19.30
CA ARG A 125 -14.28 -10.42 19.50
C ARG A 125 -12.97 -9.64 19.42
N GLN A 126 -11.91 -10.12 20.08
CA GLN A 126 -10.62 -9.45 20.07
C GLN A 126 -10.02 -9.40 18.66
N ILE A 127 -9.99 -10.52 17.94
CA ILE A 127 -9.50 -10.60 16.57
C ILE A 127 -10.32 -9.69 15.65
N SER A 128 -11.65 -9.68 15.80
CA SER A 128 -12.53 -8.83 15.00
C SER A 128 -12.24 -7.35 15.23
N LEU A 129 -12.08 -6.94 16.49
CA LEU A 129 -11.72 -5.56 16.84
C LEU A 129 -10.34 -5.16 16.31
N GLU A 130 -9.36 -6.08 16.36
CA GLU A 130 -8.02 -5.87 15.81
C GLU A 130 -8.06 -5.65 14.30
N VAL A 131 -8.79 -6.49 13.56
CA VAL A 131 -8.97 -6.38 12.11
C VAL A 131 -9.69 -5.07 11.74
N ILE A 132 -10.75 -4.71 12.47
CA ILE A 132 -11.48 -3.44 12.24
C ILE A 132 -10.55 -2.25 12.47
N ASN A 133 -9.83 -2.23 13.59
CA ASN A 133 -8.90 -1.14 13.91
C ASN A 133 -7.78 -1.02 12.87
N SER A 134 -7.23 -2.14 12.41
CA SER A 134 -6.23 -2.16 11.33
C SER A 134 -6.82 -1.61 10.02
N THR A 135 -8.00 -2.06 9.62
CA THR A 135 -8.67 -1.60 8.39
C THR A 135 -8.96 -0.10 8.42
N ILE A 136 -9.52 0.41 9.53
CA ILE A 136 -9.79 1.85 9.71
C ILE A 136 -8.48 2.64 9.66
N SER A 137 -7.39 2.11 10.23
CA SER A 137 -6.08 2.76 10.21
C SER A 137 -5.50 2.83 8.80
N VAL A 138 -5.63 1.79 7.99
CA VAL A 138 -5.19 1.80 6.57
C VAL A 138 -5.98 2.82 5.76
N PHE A 139 -7.30 2.85 5.89
CA PHE A 139 -8.12 3.86 5.20
C PHE A 139 -7.85 5.29 5.70
N GLY A 140 -7.72 5.47 7.01
CA GLY A 140 -7.34 6.76 7.60
C GLY A 140 -5.99 7.24 7.08
N SER A 141 -5.03 6.33 6.93
CA SER A 141 -3.74 6.62 6.33
C SER A 141 -3.84 7.07 4.87
N LEU A 142 -4.65 6.38 4.06
CA LEU A 142 -4.87 6.73 2.65
C LEU A 142 -5.47 8.13 2.52
N LEU A 143 -6.55 8.41 3.25
CA LEU A 143 -7.22 9.71 3.23
C LEU A 143 -6.31 10.84 3.71
N LEU A 144 -5.55 10.60 4.78
CA LEU A 144 -4.58 11.56 5.30
C LEU A 144 -3.50 11.85 4.27
N PHE A 145 -2.91 10.81 3.68
CA PHE A 145 -1.87 10.97 2.66
C PHE A 145 -2.39 11.73 1.43
N HIS A 146 -3.53 11.32 0.86
CA HIS A 146 -4.12 11.98 -0.31
C HIS A 146 -4.46 13.45 -0.04
N THR A 147 -5.01 13.77 1.14
CA THR A 147 -5.28 15.16 1.50
C THR A 147 -4.00 16.00 1.53
N PHE A 148 -2.91 15.46 2.09
CA PHE A 148 -1.61 16.14 2.09
C PHE A 148 -0.99 16.24 0.69
N GLU A 149 -1.19 15.24 -0.14
CA GLU A 149 -0.76 15.22 -1.54
C GLU A 149 -1.49 16.29 -2.36
N GLU A 150 -2.81 16.35 -2.33
CA GLU A 150 -3.60 17.37 -3.04
C GLU A 150 -3.20 18.79 -2.62
N LEU A 151 -2.95 19.00 -1.33
CA LEU A 151 -2.43 20.29 -0.82
C LEU A 151 -1.04 20.59 -1.41
N LEU A 152 -0.14 19.62 -1.45
CA LEU A 152 1.20 19.81 -2.00
C LEU A 152 1.17 20.08 -3.52
N GLU A 153 0.32 19.37 -4.25
CA GLU A 153 0.13 19.55 -5.69
C GLU A 153 -0.46 20.94 -6.00
N HIS A 154 -1.44 21.38 -5.23
CA HIS A 154 -2.06 22.69 -5.44
C HIS A 154 -1.13 23.87 -5.09
N TYR A 155 -0.39 23.77 -3.98
CA TYR A 155 0.40 24.91 -3.49
C TYR A 155 1.87 24.91 -3.91
N VAL A 156 2.47 23.77 -4.26
CA VAL A 156 3.92 23.64 -4.46
C VAL A 156 4.31 23.28 -5.91
N LEU A 157 3.54 22.42 -6.58
CA LEU A 157 3.94 21.86 -7.88
C LEU A 157 3.66 22.68 -9.17
N PRO A 158 2.79 23.72 -9.26
CA PRO A 158 2.36 24.28 -10.55
C PRO A 158 3.48 24.78 -11.49
N GLU A 159 4.66 25.12 -10.95
CA GLU A 159 5.77 25.70 -11.70
C GLU A 159 7.07 24.88 -11.58
N MET A 160 6.99 23.64 -11.10
CA MET A 160 8.17 22.83 -10.86
C MET A 160 8.61 22.02 -12.08
N ASN A 161 9.92 21.89 -12.27
CA ASN A 161 10.49 20.92 -13.19
C ASN A 161 10.36 19.50 -12.62
N GLN A 162 10.34 18.49 -13.48
CA GLN A 162 10.26 17.08 -13.09
C GLN A 162 11.26 16.65 -11.99
N TRP A 163 12.52 17.11 -12.05
CA TRP A 163 13.50 16.80 -11.01
C TRP A 163 13.21 17.49 -9.67
N GLN A 164 12.60 18.68 -9.68
CA GLN A 164 12.18 19.38 -8.48
C GLN A 164 11.00 18.65 -7.83
N GLU A 165 10.06 18.14 -8.62
CA GLU A 165 8.97 17.28 -8.13
C GLU A 165 9.51 16.04 -7.41
N VAL A 166 10.47 15.34 -8.02
CA VAL A 166 11.14 14.17 -7.40
C VAL A 166 11.79 14.56 -6.06
N MET A 167 12.45 15.72 -5.98
CA MET A 167 13.05 16.19 -4.72
C MET A 167 12.00 16.50 -3.66
N VAL A 168 10.89 17.14 -4.04
CA VAL A 168 9.78 17.43 -3.12
C VAL A 168 9.15 16.13 -2.61
N SER A 169 8.92 15.15 -3.47
CA SER A 169 8.38 13.85 -3.05
C SER A 169 9.34 13.06 -2.16
N MET A 170 10.65 13.13 -2.44
CA MET A 170 11.67 12.54 -1.54
C MET A 170 11.68 13.24 -0.17
N LEU A 171 11.55 14.57 -0.13
CA LEU A 171 11.43 15.31 1.13
C LEU A 171 10.13 14.97 1.88
N GLN A 172 9.01 14.82 1.17
CA GLN A 172 7.74 14.40 1.74
C GLN A 172 7.83 12.99 2.35
N MET A 173 8.47 12.05 1.65
CA MET A 173 8.77 10.72 2.19
C MET A 173 9.60 10.80 3.46
N LEU A 174 10.67 11.61 3.49
CA LEU A 174 11.50 11.80 4.68
C LEU A 174 10.73 12.46 5.84
N LEU A 175 9.83 13.39 5.55
CA LEU A 175 8.97 14.04 6.53
C LEU A 175 8.03 13.02 7.20
N TRP A 176 7.34 12.20 6.42
CA TRP A 176 6.49 11.12 6.95
C TRP A 176 7.28 10.10 7.74
N PHE A 177 8.46 9.72 7.24
CA PHE A 177 9.35 8.80 7.95
C PHE A 177 9.81 9.39 9.30
N ALA A 178 10.17 10.67 9.35
CA ALA A 178 10.53 11.34 10.60
C ALA A 178 9.34 11.42 11.57
N LEU A 179 8.14 11.72 11.05
CA LEU A 179 6.91 11.76 11.84
C LEU A 179 6.59 10.37 12.44
N LEU A 180 6.71 9.31 11.65
CA LEU A 180 6.58 7.91 12.09
C LEU A 180 7.52 7.63 13.28
N GLN A 181 8.81 7.95 13.16
CA GLN A 181 9.79 7.72 14.24
C GLN A 181 9.42 8.49 15.51
N LEU A 182 9.07 9.77 15.37
CA LEU A 182 8.75 10.65 16.50
C LEU A 182 7.47 10.21 17.23
N VAL A 183 6.42 9.90 16.48
CA VAL A 183 5.13 9.48 17.05
C VAL A 183 5.27 8.11 17.72
N LEU A 184 5.96 7.14 17.11
CA LEU A 184 6.22 5.85 17.75
C LEU A 184 7.09 5.99 19.00
N CYS A 185 8.09 6.86 18.98
CA CYS A 185 8.92 7.14 20.16
C CYS A 185 8.13 7.80 21.30
N TYR A 186 7.17 8.65 20.95
CA TYR A 186 6.28 9.30 21.92
C TYR A 186 5.29 8.30 22.53
N TYR A 187 4.57 7.53 21.71
CA TYR A 187 3.53 6.60 22.19
C TYR A 187 4.10 5.35 22.84
N SER A 188 5.31 4.92 22.48
CA SER A 188 6.01 3.85 23.20
C SER A 188 6.39 4.27 24.62
N GLY A 189 6.50 5.57 24.90
CA GLY A 189 6.96 6.11 26.17
C GLY A 189 8.47 6.37 26.25
N ALA A 190 9.23 6.06 25.19
CA ALA A 190 10.68 6.23 25.14
C ALA A 190 11.13 7.70 25.29
N LEU A 191 10.35 8.67 24.80
CA LEU A 191 10.73 10.09 24.76
C LEU A 191 10.52 10.89 26.06
N GLY A 192 10.20 10.27 27.19
CA GLY A 192 10.08 11.01 28.45
C GLY A 192 9.05 10.50 29.44
N GLN A 193 8.49 9.30 29.25
CA GLN A 193 7.56 8.71 30.21
C GLN A 193 8.28 8.03 31.38
N ASN A 194 9.28 8.75 31.93
CA ASN A 194 9.83 8.49 33.26
C ASN A 194 8.72 8.30 34.30
N GLN A 195 7.55 8.92 34.13
CA GLN A 195 6.42 8.72 35.04
C GLN A 195 5.82 7.32 34.96
N ALA A 196 5.66 6.70 33.78
CA ALA A 196 5.10 5.35 33.68
C ALA A 196 6.08 4.31 34.25
N VAL A 197 7.37 4.44 33.90
CA VAL A 197 8.46 3.64 34.47
C VAL A 197 8.53 3.83 36.00
N ARG A 198 8.50 5.08 36.48
CA ARG A 198 8.52 5.39 37.92
C ARG A 198 7.28 4.86 38.61
N LEU A 199 6.08 5.08 38.09
CA LEU A 199 4.83 4.56 38.65
C LEU A 199 4.87 3.04 38.75
N ARG A 200 5.43 2.34 37.75
CA ARG A 200 5.63 0.90 37.80
C ARG A 200 6.67 0.50 38.84
N SER A 201 7.82 1.17 38.87
CA SER A 201 8.89 0.93 39.85
C SER A 201 8.40 1.16 41.29
N ASP A 202 7.69 2.27 41.52
CA ASP A 202 7.06 2.64 42.79
C ASP A 202 5.98 1.62 43.16
N SER A 203 5.13 1.22 42.21
CA SER A 203 4.13 0.16 42.43
C SER A 203 4.78 -1.18 42.78
N LEU A 204 5.90 -1.54 42.15
CA LEU A 204 6.68 -2.73 42.48
C LEU A 204 7.36 -2.61 43.85
N GLY A 205 7.84 -1.42 44.22
CA GLY A 205 8.40 -1.11 45.54
C GLY A 205 7.34 -1.26 46.63
N VAL A 206 6.16 -0.65 46.43
CA VAL A 206 5.01 -0.79 47.32
C VAL A 206 4.54 -2.24 47.38
N ALA A 207 4.48 -2.95 46.26
CA ALA A 207 4.09 -4.35 46.22
C ALA A 207 5.09 -5.27 46.95
N LYS A 208 6.39 -4.94 46.95
CA LYS A 208 7.42 -5.64 47.74
C LYS A 208 7.32 -5.33 49.23
N ALA A 209 6.99 -4.08 49.58
CA ALA A 209 6.81 -3.65 50.96
C ALA A 209 5.49 -4.18 51.57
N CYS A 210 4.46 -4.40 50.75
CA CYS A 210 3.20 -4.96 51.19
C CYS A 210 3.35 -6.45 51.49
N GLY A 211 3.19 -6.85 52.76
CA GLY A 211 3.13 -8.26 53.16
C GLY A 211 1.86 -9.00 52.69
N SER A 212 0.91 -8.32 52.05
CA SER A 212 -0.36 -8.90 51.60
C SER A 212 -0.27 -9.43 50.17
N PRO A 213 -0.46 -10.75 49.94
CA PRO A 213 -0.46 -11.34 48.61
C PRO A 213 -1.53 -10.73 47.67
N ARG A 214 -2.68 -10.33 48.23
CA ARG A 214 -3.79 -9.75 47.46
C ARG A 214 -3.43 -8.38 46.88
N THR A 215 -2.71 -7.55 47.63
CA THR A 215 -2.30 -6.22 47.17
C THR A 215 -1.29 -6.31 46.04
N LYS A 216 -0.32 -7.24 46.15
CA LYS A 216 0.69 -7.49 45.12
C LYS A 216 0.06 -7.93 43.78
N ALA A 217 -0.90 -8.86 43.82
CA ALA A 217 -1.59 -9.31 42.62
C ALA A 217 -2.40 -8.20 41.95
N CYS A 218 -3.07 -7.35 42.74
CA CYS A 218 -3.84 -6.22 42.22
C CYS A 218 -2.94 -5.18 41.52
N LEU A 219 -1.80 -4.82 42.13
CA LEU A 219 -0.84 -3.86 41.56
C LEU A 219 -0.21 -4.37 40.26
N MET A 220 0.20 -5.65 40.21
CA MET A 220 0.74 -6.25 38.98
C MET A 220 -0.30 -6.26 37.87
N LYS A 221 -1.54 -6.67 38.15
CA LYS A 221 -2.65 -6.62 37.18
C LYS A 221 -2.97 -5.21 36.69
N SER A 222 -2.72 -4.18 37.50
CA SER A 222 -2.88 -2.79 37.07
C SER A 222 -1.75 -2.36 36.13
N ALA A 223 -0.50 -2.68 36.46
CA ALA A 223 0.66 -2.36 35.64
C ALA A 223 0.59 -3.04 34.26
N GLU A 224 0.21 -4.32 34.22
CA GLU A 224 0.01 -5.07 32.97
C GLU A 224 -1.04 -4.43 32.06
N ARG A 225 -2.16 -3.96 32.64
CA ARG A 225 -3.20 -3.25 31.88
C ARG A 225 -2.69 -1.95 31.27
N HIS A 226 -1.91 -1.16 32.01
CA HIS A 226 -1.33 0.08 31.48
C HIS A 226 -0.34 -0.18 30.33
N LEU A 227 0.52 -1.18 30.49
CA LEU A 227 1.44 -1.58 29.43
C LEU A 227 0.70 -2.08 28.18
N GLY A 228 -0.40 -2.84 28.37
CA GLY A 228 -1.26 -3.28 27.28
C GLY A 228 -1.82 -2.10 26.46
N VAL A 229 -2.28 -1.04 27.12
CA VAL A 229 -2.78 0.17 26.44
C VAL A 229 -1.67 0.87 25.65
N ILE A 230 -0.46 0.99 26.21
CA ILE A 230 0.69 1.59 25.53
C ILE A 230 1.06 0.79 24.28
N LYS A 231 1.09 -0.55 24.40
CA LYS A 231 1.38 -1.45 23.28
C LYS A 231 0.35 -1.32 22.16
N MET A 232 -0.94 -1.34 22.50
CA MET A 232 -2.03 -1.19 21.54
C MET A 232 -1.98 0.17 20.82
N ASN A 233 -1.73 1.26 21.56
CA ASN A 233 -1.61 2.59 20.95
C ASN A 233 -0.39 2.67 20.02
N THR A 234 0.76 2.16 20.44
CA THR A 234 1.98 2.17 19.63
C THR A 234 1.78 1.37 18.33
N GLU A 235 1.11 0.23 18.41
CA GLU A 235 0.75 -0.60 17.26
C GLU A 235 -0.22 0.11 16.31
N ALA A 236 -1.30 0.70 16.84
CA ALA A 236 -2.28 1.43 16.02
C ALA A 236 -1.64 2.61 15.27
N TRP A 237 -0.81 3.42 15.96
CA TRP A 237 -0.09 4.52 15.32
C TRP A 237 0.99 4.04 14.35
N GLY A 238 1.64 2.89 14.63
CA GLY A 238 2.59 2.26 13.72
C GLY A 238 1.94 1.85 12.40
N ILE A 239 0.77 1.20 12.44
CA ILE A 239 0.02 0.83 11.24
C ILE A 239 -0.39 2.09 10.46
N LEU A 240 -0.99 3.07 11.14
CA LEU A 240 -1.48 4.30 10.50
C LEU A 240 -0.35 5.08 9.80
N LEU A 241 0.74 5.39 10.51
CA LEU A 241 1.84 6.18 9.95
C LEU A 241 2.76 5.36 9.04
N GLY A 242 2.82 4.04 9.25
CA GLY A 242 3.53 3.10 8.39
C GLY A 242 3.00 3.12 6.97
N HIS A 243 1.68 2.98 6.82
CA HIS A 243 1.03 3.05 5.52
C HIS A 243 1.21 4.43 4.87
N ALA A 244 1.10 5.52 5.63
CA ALA A 244 1.26 6.88 5.09
C ALA A 244 2.68 7.11 4.56
N THR A 245 3.67 6.63 5.32
CA THR A 245 5.08 6.63 4.91
C THR A 245 5.30 5.73 3.71
N GLY A 246 4.61 4.58 3.65
CA GLY A 246 4.62 3.67 2.52
C GLY A 246 4.08 4.30 1.23
N PHE A 247 2.95 5.00 1.29
CA PHE A 247 2.39 5.72 0.14
C PHE A 247 3.31 6.86 -0.32
N ALA A 248 3.87 7.62 0.62
CA ALA A 248 4.86 8.65 0.32
C ALA A 248 6.12 8.07 -0.35
N ALA A 249 6.61 6.93 0.14
CA ALA A 249 7.75 6.22 -0.46
C ALA A 249 7.43 5.69 -1.85
N THR A 250 6.24 5.13 -2.04
CA THR A 250 5.72 4.69 -3.33
C THR A 250 5.68 5.84 -4.35
N LYS A 251 5.10 7.00 -3.98
CA LYS A 251 5.07 8.21 -4.84
C LYS A 251 6.48 8.67 -5.20
N ALA A 252 7.37 8.79 -4.21
CA ALA A 252 8.75 9.24 -4.43
C ALA A 252 9.53 8.30 -5.36
N CYS A 253 9.41 6.99 -5.17
CA CYS A 253 10.05 5.98 -6.03
C CYS A 253 9.46 5.99 -7.45
N SER A 254 8.14 6.16 -7.56
CA SER A 254 7.42 6.22 -8.85
C SER A 254 7.84 7.42 -9.69
N GLN A 255 7.87 8.62 -9.09
CA GLN A 255 8.35 9.82 -9.77
C GLN A 255 9.82 9.73 -10.15
N LEU A 256 10.66 9.13 -9.28
CA LEU A 256 12.05 8.86 -9.62
C LEU A 256 12.16 7.94 -10.84
N GLN A 257 11.32 6.90 -10.92
CA GLN A 257 11.28 5.97 -12.06
C GLN A 257 10.85 6.68 -13.35
N GLN A 258 9.96 7.68 -13.29
CA GLN A 258 9.55 8.49 -14.45
C GLN A 258 10.60 9.51 -14.90
N ALA A 259 11.45 9.99 -13.99
CA ALA A 259 12.53 10.92 -14.29
C ALA A 259 13.72 10.25 -15.01
N VAL A 260 13.81 8.92 -14.93
CA VAL A 260 14.86 8.13 -15.57
C VAL A 260 14.52 7.86 -17.05
N PRO A 261 15.50 7.76 -17.97
CA PRO A 261 15.23 7.42 -19.37
C PRO A 261 14.41 6.13 -19.51
N ARG A 262 13.43 6.14 -20.42
CA ARG A 262 12.46 5.06 -20.66
C ARG A 262 13.05 3.84 -21.38
N ASN A 263 14.28 3.47 -21.03
CA ASN A 263 14.93 2.25 -21.46
C ASN A 263 14.55 1.12 -20.51
N PHE A 264 14.21 -0.06 -21.04
CA PHE A 264 13.84 -1.23 -20.24
C PHE A 264 14.85 -1.55 -19.14
N PHE A 265 16.15 -1.51 -19.43
CA PHE A 265 17.20 -1.76 -18.45
C PHE A 265 17.22 -0.74 -17.30
N CYS A 266 16.93 0.53 -17.59
CA CYS A 266 16.88 1.57 -16.57
C CYS A 266 15.67 1.39 -15.66
N VAL A 267 14.50 1.12 -16.25
CA VAL A 267 13.25 0.83 -15.51
C VAL A 267 13.38 -0.46 -14.68
N ALA A 268 14.00 -1.51 -15.22
CA ALA A 268 14.23 -2.77 -14.52
C ALA A 268 15.22 -2.65 -13.34
N LEU A 269 16.10 -1.65 -13.37
CA LEU A 269 17.01 -1.34 -12.27
C LEU A 269 16.32 -0.56 -11.13
N MET A 270 15.17 0.09 -11.40
CA MET A 270 14.51 0.97 -10.44
C MET A 270 14.09 0.28 -9.13
N PRO A 271 13.49 -0.92 -9.11
CA PRO A 271 13.15 -1.58 -7.85
C PRO A 271 14.37 -1.79 -6.92
N LEU A 272 15.55 -2.07 -7.49
CA LEU A 272 16.79 -2.23 -6.73
C LEU A 272 17.30 -0.89 -6.19
N VAL A 273 17.16 0.19 -6.97
CA VAL A 273 17.49 1.55 -6.54
C VAL A 273 16.56 1.99 -5.42
N SER A 274 15.24 1.83 -5.57
CA SER A 274 14.24 2.12 -4.55
C SER A 274 14.54 1.37 -3.24
N PHE A 275 14.81 0.06 -3.32
CA PHE A 275 15.23 -0.74 -2.17
C PHE A 275 16.49 -0.20 -1.51
N GLY A 276 17.51 0.18 -2.31
CA GLY A 276 18.76 0.76 -1.81
C GLY A 276 18.56 2.09 -1.09
N ILE A 277 17.73 2.99 -1.63
CA ILE A 277 17.39 4.28 -1.02
C ILE A 277 16.67 4.08 0.31
N ILE A 278 15.63 3.24 0.35
CA ILE A 278 14.85 3.04 1.57
C ILE A 278 15.70 2.31 2.63
N ILE A 279 16.54 1.34 2.25
CA ILE A 279 17.50 0.73 3.17
C ILE A 279 18.48 1.76 3.73
N LEU A 280 18.97 2.70 2.92
CA LEU A 280 19.88 3.73 3.41
C LEU A 280 19.21 4.59 4.48
N VAL A 281 17.97 5.02 4.24
CA VAL A 281 17.16 5.76 5.23
C VAL A 281 16.96 4.94 6.50
N TYR A 282 16.54 3.68 6.36
CA TYR A 282 16.38 2.72 7.46
C TYR A 282 17.65 2.57 8.31
N ARG A 283 18.81 2.42 7.67
CA ARG A 283 20.09 2.27 8.39
C ARG A 283 20.47 3.53 9.14
N ALA A 284 20.20 4.70 8.55
CA ALA A 284 20.44 5.97 9.21
C ALA A 284 19.55 6.13 10.45
N THR A 285 18.26 5.77 10.35
CA THR A 285 17.33 5.86 11.48
C THR A 285 17.56 4.76 12.53
N GLU A 286 17.90 3.54 12.15
CA GLU A 286 18.33 2.46 13.05
C GLU A 286 19.53 2.92 13.89
N PHE A 287 20.52 3.55 13.26
CA PHE A 287 21.70 4.09 13.96
C PHE A 287 21.35 5.23 14.91
N LEU A 288 20.49 6.17 14.49
CA LEU A 288 20.03 7.26 15.33
C LEU A 288 19.24 6.75 16.54
N ARG A 289 18.30 5.82 16.30
CA ARG A 289 17.48 5.16 17.32
C ARG A 289 18.37 4.41 18.32
N TYR A 290 19.32 3.61 17.85
CA TYR A 290 20.28 2.91 18.71
C TYR A 290 21.09 3.85 19.61
N LYS A 291 21.55 4.98 19.05
CA LYS A 291 22.27 6.00 19.85
C LYS A 291 21.39 6.66 20.91
N ILE A 292 20.10 6.84 20.63
CA ILE A 292 19.14 7.43 21.57
C ILE A 292 18.86 6.46 22.70
N THR A 293 18.55 5.19 22.39
CA THR A 293 18.21 4.17 23.40
C THR A 293 19.40 3.79 24.27
N MET A 294 20.60 3.67 23.71
CA MET A 294 21.79 3.29 24.49
C MET A 294 22.44 4.44 25.29
N ARG A 295 21.75 5.56 25.50
CA ARG A 295 22.34 6.75 26.15
C ARG A 295 22.67 6.52 27.63
N ASP A 296 21.89 5.71 28.33
CA ASP A 296 22.11 5.34 29.74
C ASP A 296 22.82 3.98 29.92
N GLY A 297 23.06 3.27 28.81
CA GLY A 297 23.72 1.98 28.77
C GLY A 297 22.82 0.77 29.06
N GLN A 298 21.50 0.94 29.19
CA GLN A 298 20.55 -0.16 29.36
C GLN A 298 19.30 0.07 28.51
N GLU A 299 18.91 -0.92 27.70
CA GLU A 299 17.67 -0.87 26.93
C GLU A 299 16.49 -1.23 27.84
N ASP A 300 15.53 -0.31 27.97
CA ASP A 300 14.30 -0.55 28.73
C ASP A 300 13.18 -1.20 27.87
N GLU A 301 12.10 -1.65 28.50
CA GLU A 301 10.99 -2.34 27.82
C GLU A 301 10.25 -1.42 26.83
N PHE A 302 10.25 -0.11 27.05
CA PHE A 302 9.58 0.87 26.18
C PHE A 302 10.44 1.22 24.96
N GLU A 303 11.75 1.29 25.14
CA GLU A 303 12.75 1.40 24.08
C GLU A 303 12.78 0.14 23.20
N GLU A 304 12.70 -1.04 23.82
CA GLU A 304 12.57 -2.30 23.10
C GLU A 304 11.28 -2.33 22.27
N LEU A 305 10.14 -1.93 22.86
CA LEU A 305 8.86 -1.82 22.15
C LEU A 305 8.93 -0.82 21.00
N TRP A 306 9.54 0.35 21.19
CA TRP A 306 9.75 1.33 20.13
C TRP A 306 10.57 0.74 18.99
N ARG A 307 11.69 0.10 19.31
CA ARG A 307 12.60 -0.49 18.32
C ARG A 307 11.94 -1.61 17.54
N GLU A 308 11.23 -2.51 18.22
CA GLU A 308 10.52 -3.63 17.60
C GLU A 308 9.45 -3.12 16.65
N ARG A 309 8.52 -2.27 17.13
CA ARG A 309 7.42 -1.77 16.30
C ARG A 309 7.90 -0.94 15.13
N THR A 310 8.90 -0.09 15.35
CA THR A 310 9.44 0.70 14.24
C THR A 310 10.10 -0.17 13.18
N ALA A 311 10.83 -1.23 13.58
CA ALA A 311 11.44 -2.14 12.62
C ALA A 311 10.39 -2.94 11.82
N GLU A 312 9.30 -3.38 12.46
CA GLU A 312 8.16 -4.02 11.77
C GLU A 312 7.55 -3.06 10.74
N THR A 313 7.26 -1.82 11.13
CA THR A 313 6.68 -0.81 10.23
C THR A 313 7.64 -0.41 9.10
N GLU A 314 8.94 -0.31 9.37
CA GLU A 314 9.96 -0.02 8.36
C GLU A 314 10.02 -1.13 7.29
N ASP A 315 9.89 -2.40 7.69
CA ASP A 315 9.83 -3.55 6.77
C ASP A 315 8.56 -3.50 5.89
N GLU A 316 7.42 -3.07 6.42
CA GLU A 316 6.18 -2.87 5.66
C GLU A 316 6.32 -1.77 4.61
N VAL A 317 6.93 -0.63 4.96
CA VAL A 317 7.20 0.48 4.02
C VAL A 317 8.07 0.01 2.84
N ILE A 318 9.13 -0.76 3.13
CA ILE A 318 10.01 -1.33 2.10
C ILE A 318 9.21 -2.27 1.19
N ALA A 319 8.42 -3.17 1.77
CA ALA A 319 7.62 -4.12 1.01
C ALA A 319 6.62 -3.42 0.08
N LEU A 320 5.92 -2.38 0.57
CA LEU A 320 4.95 -1.63 -0.22
C LEU A 320 5.62 -0.88 -1.39
N ALA A 321 6.67 -0.10 -1.13
CA ALA A 321 7.32 0.71 -2.16
C ALA A 321 8.04 -0.12 -3.23
N VAL A 322 8.71 -1.20 -2.82
CA VAL A 322 9.44 -2.09 -3.75
C VAL A 322 8.46 -2.91 -4.58
N SER A 323 7.40 -3.46 -3.99
CA SER A 323 6.40 -4.23 -4.72
C SER A 323 5.70 -3.38 -5.79
N PHE A 324 5.37 -2.11 -5.47
CA PHE A 324 4.81 -1.18 -6.45
C PHE A 324 5.78 -0.87 -7.59
N SER A 325 7.06 -0.62 -7.28
CA SER A 325 8.10 -0.40 -8.31
C SER A 325 8.24 -1.63 -9.25
N ILE A 326 8.15 -2.84 -8.69
CA ILE A 326 8.15 -4.09 -9.49
C ILE A 326 6.89 -4.16 -10.36
N ALA A 327 5.72 -3.83 -9.83
CA ALA A 327 4.48 -3.84 -10.59
C ALA A 327 4.52 -2.88 -11.79
N GLN A 328 5.05 -1.67 -11.61
CA GLN A 328 5.25 -0.72 -12.71
C GLN A 328 6.27 -1.21 -13.74
N MET A 329 7.38 -1.81 -13.29
CA MET A 329 8.36 -2.40 -14.19
C MET A 329 7.74 -3.50 -15.05
N LEU A 330 6.93 -4.39 -14.43
CA LEU A 330 6.22 -5.44 -15.15
C LEU A 330 5.20 -4.86 -16.12
N ARG A 331 4.45 -3.82 -15.72
CA ARG A 331 3.53 -3.13 -16.62
C ARG A 331 4.26 -2.53 -17.82
N PHE A 332 5.36 -1.82 -17.59
CA PHE A 332 6.22 -1.29 -18.64
C PHE A 332 6.73 -2.38 -19.60
N ALA A 333 7.09 -3.55 -19.05
CA ALA A 333 7.53 -4.70 -19.85
C ALA A 333 6.42 -5.22 -20.79
N VAL A 334 5.16 -5.15 -20.36
CA VAL A 334 4.00 -5.66 -21.12
C VAL A 334 3.46 -4.61 -22.08
N SER A 335 3.24 -3.37 -21.62
CA SER A 335 2.61 -2.29 -22.40
C SER A 335 3.61 -1.52 -23.27
N GLY A 336 4.90 -1.51 -22.92
CA GLY A 336 5.90 -0.60 -23.50
C GLY A 336 5.72 0.86 -23.07
N HIS A 337 4.75 1.15 -22.20
CA HIS A 337 4.49 2.48 -21.67
C HIS A 337 4.60 2.49 -20.15
N LEU A 338 5.27 3.50 -19.60
CA LEU A 338 5.45 3.61 -18.16
C LEU A 338 4.24 4.38 -17.63
N PRO A 339 3.44 3.79 -16.72
CA PRO A 339 2.32 4.50 -16.13
C PRO A 339 2.82 5.71 -15.34
N ASP A 340 1.91 6.63 -15.06
CA ASP A 340 2.19 7.80 -14.24
C ASP A 340 2.38 7.45 -12.75
N ALA A 341 2.41 8.47 -11.89
CA ALA A 341 2.77 8.27 -10.48
C ALA A 341 1.68 7.49 -9.73
N LEU A 342 0.44 7.63 -10.20
CA LEU A 342 -0.78 7.03 -9.65
C LEU A 342 -1.06 5.65 -10.28
N GLY A 343 -0.39 5.32 -11.39
CA GLY A 343 -0.61 4.07 -12.11
C GLY A 343 -1.58 4.23 -13.29
N GLU A 344 -1.88 5.44 -13.72
CA GLU A 344 -2.74 5.77 -14.85
C GLU A 344 -1.95 5.74 -16.16
N ASP A 345 -2.62 5.33 -17.24
CA ASP A 345 -2.07 5.41 -18.59
C ASP A 345 -2.33 6.82 -19.15
N PRO A 346 -1.46 7.36 -20.04
CA PRO A 346 -1.71 8.66 -20.64
C PRO A 346 -3.00 8.66 -21.45
N GLU A 347 -3.69 9.79 -21.45
CA GLU A 347 -4.93 9.98 -22.21
C GLU A 347 -4.77 9.57 -23.68
N GLY A 348 -5.73 8.79 -24.19
CA GLY A 348 -5.71 8.29 -25.57
C GLY A 348 -4.85 7.05 -25.80
N PHE A 349 -4.27 6.44 -24.76
CA PHE A 349 -3.60 5.16 -24.87
C PHE A 349 -4.60 4.02 -25.05
N ASN A 350 -4.91 3.68 -26.29
CA ASN A 350 -5.61 2.44 -26.61
C ASN A 350 -4.63 1.27 -26.45
N LEU A 351 -5.01 0.26 -25.65
CA LEU A 351 -4.27 -0.98 -25.45
C LEU A 351 -4.10 -1.77 -26.76
N HIS A 352 -3.18 -1.35 -27.63
CA HIS A 352 -2.56 -2.23 -28.60
C HIS A 352 -1.36 -2.85 -27.89
N SER A 353 -1.60 -3.93 -27.16
CA SER A 353 -0.50 -4.59 -26.45
C SER A 353 0.58 -4.98 -27.47
N ASN A 354 1.86 -4.82 -27.13
CA ASN A 354 2.95 -5.31 -27.99
C ASN A 354 2.80 -6.83 -28.28
N TRP A 355 2.09 -7.55 -27.40
CA TRP A 355 1.69 -8.94 -27.59
C TRP A 355 0.61 -9.12 -28.67
N SER A 356 -0.31 -8.17 -28.82
CA SER A 356 -1.30 -8.16 -29.90
C SER A 356 -0.60 -8.01 -31.25
N CYS A 357 0.44 -7.17 -31.34
CA CYS A 357 1.27 -7.05 -32.55
C CYS A 357 2.18 -8.28 -32.78
N ALA A 358 2.75 -8.87 -31.73
CA ALA A 358 3.61 -10.06 -31.87
C ALA A 358 2.83 -11.35 -32.19
N LEU A 359 1.55 -11.44 -31.79
CA LEU A 359 0.66 -12.53 -32.18
C LEU A 359 0.19 -12.39 -33.64
N GLU A 360 0.02 -11.18 -34.15
CA GLU A 360 -0.27 -10.95 -35.57
C GLU A 360 0.91 -11.32 -36.48
N ASP A 361 2.15 -11.12 -36.06
CA ASP A 361 3.31 -11.39 -36.93
C ASP A 361 3.62 -12.90 -37.08
N HIS A 362 3.08 -13.75 -36.20
CA HIS A 362 3.15 -15.21 -36.33
C HIS A 362 1.93 -15.84 -37.05
N GLY A 363 0.94 -15.03 -37.42
CA GLY A 363 -0.22 -15.43 -38.20
C GLY A 363 -0.44 -14.52 -39.42
N LYS A 364 0.03 -14.94 -40.60
CA LYS A 364 -0.63 -14.56 -41.87
C LYS A 364 -2.16 -14.68 -41.66
N THR A 365 -2.97 -13.68 -41.93
CA THR A 365 -3.08 -13.02 -43.24
C THR A 365 -2.73 -11.55 -43.22
N MET A 366 -1.62 -11.24 -43.91
CA MET A 366 -1.41 -9.95 -44.54
C MET A 366 -2.60 -9.58 -45.44
N ALA A 367 -3.25 -8.48 -45.13
CA ALA A 367 -3.79 -7.60 -46.14
C ALA A 367 -3.15 -6.22 -45.94
N TRP A 368 -1.96 -6.06 -46.52
CA TRP A 368 -1.41 -4.74 -46.79
C TRP A 368 -2.40 -3.99 -47.68
N GLY A 369 -3.16 -3.08 -47.09
CA GLY A 369 -3.89 -2.04 -47.81
C GLY A 369 -2.88 -1.15 -48.52
N LEU A 370 -2.53 -1.53 -49.75
CA LEU A 370 -1.90 -0.64 -50.72
C LEU A 370 -2.86 0.54 -50.92
N GLY A 371 -2.57 1.66 -50.25
CA GLY A 371 -3.08 2.96 -50.63
C GLY A 371 -2.77 3.19 -52.11
N ARG A 372 -3.80 3.08 -52.95
CA ARG A 372 -3.77 3.64 -54.29
C ARG A 372 -3.73 5.16 -54.13
N ARG A 373 -2.57 5.75 -54.42
CA ARG A 373 -2.55 7.08 -55.03
C ARG A 373 -3.11 6.92 -56.45
N GLY A 374 -4.19 7.63 -56.71
CA GLY A 374 -4.83 7.81 -58.00
C GLY A 374 -5.83 8.94 -57.85
#